data_AF-R6AR97-F1
#
_entry.id   AF-R6AR97-F1
#
_cell.length_a   1.000
_cell.length_b   1.000
_cell.length_c   1.000
_cell.angle_alpha   90.00
_cell.angle_beta   90.00
_cell.angle_gamma   90.00
#
_symmetry.space_group_name_H-M   'P 1'
#
loop_
_entity.id
_entity.type
_entity.pdbx_description
1 polymer ?
#
loop_
_entity_poly.entity_id
_entity_poly.type
_entity_poly.pdbx_seq_one_letter_code
_entity_poly.pdbx_strand_id
1 'polypeptide(L)'
;MNKAYSIIRVCILLIIGCAGTFFLFGEEQDNSFFAYLFHLILDKTLGFLLLALTIVLFNKWRKHDWLLQFFDKLCDGANETPTQ
;
A
#
# COMPACT_ATOMS: atom_id res chain seq x y z
N MET A 1 6.83 -12.11 -18.66
CA MET A 1 7.21 -12.23 -17.23
C MET A 1 6.59 -13.50 -16.66
N ASN A 2 7.30 -14.29 -15.84
CA ASN A 2 6.73 -15.53 -15.29
C ASN A 2 5.59 -15.19 -14.30
N LYS A 3 4.45 -15.87 -14.45
CA LYS A 3 3.20 -15.60 -13.71
C LYS A 3 3.41 -15.62 -12.20
N ALA A 4 4.24 -16.53 -11.69
CA ALA A 4 4.54 -16.63 -10.26
C ALA A 4 5.18 -15.35 -9.69
N TYR A 5 6.14 -14.75 -10.41
CA TYR A 5 6.80 -13.52 -9.95
C TYR A 5 5.86 -12.31 -9.95
N SER A 6 4.88 -12.28 -10.86
CA SER A 6 3.84 -11.24 -10.90
C SER A 6 2.97 -11.29 -9.65
N ILE A 7 2.50 -12.49 -9.31
CA ILE A 7 1.68 -12.73 -8.12
C ILE A 7 2.44 -12.32 -6.85
N ILE A 8 3.70 -12.73 -6.74
CA ILE A 8 4.56 -12.37 -5.59
C ILE A 8 4.66 -10.85 -5.42
N ARG A 9 4.82 -10.08 -6.51
CA ARG A 9 4.88 -8.61 -6.44
C ARG A 9 3.59 -8.00 -5.93
N VAL A 10 2.44 -8.48 -6.40
CA VAL A 10 1.14 -8.01 -5.91
C VAL A 10 0.93 -8.38 -4.44
N CYS A 11 1.30 -9.59 -4.03
CA CYS A 11 1.25 -9.99 -2.62
C CYS A 11 2.13 -9.09 -1.75
N ILE A 12 3.34 -8.75 -2.20
CA ILE A 12 4.23 -7.83 -1.47
C ILE A 12 3.59 -6.44 -1.32
N LEU A 13 3.04 -5.87 -2.40
CA LEU A 13 2.36 -4.58 -2.34
C LEU A 13 1.18 -4.60 -1.36
N LEU A 14 0.40 -5.68 -1.37
CA LEU A 14 -0.75 -5.84 -0.48
C LEU A 14 -0.33 -5.97 0.98
N ILE A 15 0.71 -6.77 1.29
CA ILE A 15 1.23 -6.92 2.65
C ILE A 15 1.77 -5.59 3.18
N ILE A 16 2.58 -4.88 2.39
CA ILE A 16 3.15 -3.58 2.80
C ILE A 16 2.04 -2.53 2.96
N GLY A 17 1.07 -2.49 2.05
CA GLY A 17 -0.07 -1.57 2.13
C GLY A 17 -0.97 -1.83 3.34
N CYS A 18 -1.26 -3.09 3.64
CA CYS A 18 -1.99 -3.49 4.84
C CYS A 18 -1.21 -3.14 6.11
N ALA A 19 0.09 -3.45 6.17
CA ALA A 19 0.93 -3.08 7.30
C ALA A 19 0.95 -1.56 7.52
N GLY A 20 1.13 -0.77 6.45
CA GLY A 20 1.08 0.69 6.53
C GLY A 20 -0.25 1.22 7.05
N THR A 21 -1.36 0.63 6.59
CA THR A 21 -2.71 0.93 7.09
C THR A 21 -2.85 0.59 8.58
N PHE A 22 -2.35 -0.57 9.02
CA PHE A 22 -2.38 -0.95 10.43
C PHE A 22 -1.61 0.04 11.31
N PHE A 23 -0.41 0.46 10.91
CA PHE A 23 0.34 1.48 11.64
C PHE A 23 -0.37 2.84 11.68
N LEU A 24 -1.08 3.22 10.60
CA LEU A 24 -1.83 4.48 10.56
C LEU A 24 -3.11 4.47 11.39
N PHE A 25 -3.85 3.36 11.43
CA PHE A 25 -5.14 3.28 12.12
C PHE A 25 -5.11 2.48 13.42
N GLY A 26 -3.95 1.90 13.77
CA GLY A 26 -3.72 1.28 15.07
C GLY A 26 -3.87 2.30 16.20
N GLU A 27 -4.51 1.85 17.27
CA GLU A 27 -4.70 2.62 18.50
C GLU A 27 -3.64 2.18 19.53
N GLU A 28 -2.88 3.17 20.04
CA GLU A 28 -1.87 2.94 21.06
C GLU A 28 -2.52 2.81 22.44
N GLN A 29 -2.25 1.72 23.16
CA GLN A 29 -2.77 1.44 24.50
C GLN A 29 -1.69 1.58 25.58
N ASP A 30 -0.90 2.66 25.52
CA ASP A 30 0.16 2.92 26.49
C ASP A 30 -0.35 3.67 27.73
N ASN A 31 0.01 3.15 28.91
CA ASN A 31 -0.37 3.75 30.20
C ASN A 31 0.41 5.04 30.53
N SER A 32 1.58 5.24 29.91
CA SER A 32 2.41 6.42 30.15
C SER A 32 2.31 7.39 28.99
N PHE A 33 2.08 8.67 29.30
CA PHE A 33 1.91 9.72 28.28
C PHE A 33 3.12 9.84 27.34
N PHE A 34 4.34 9.69 27.88
CA PHE A 34 5.55 9.80 27.07
C PHE A 34 5.74 8.59 26.14
N ALA A 35 5.48 7.36 26.61
CA ALA A 35 5.53 6.19 25.73
C ALA A 35 4.44 6.26 24.66
N TYR A 36 3.21 6.63 25.05
CA TYR A 36 2.11 6.86 24.12
C TYR A 36 2.49 7.84 23.01
N LEU A 37 3.03 9.01 23.35
CA LEU A 37 3.39 10.02 22.37
C LEU A 37 4.51 9.54 21.44
N PHE A 38 5.50 8.84 21.99
CA PHE A 38 6.62 8.30 21.22
C PHE A 38 6.18 7.21 20.23
N HIS A 39 5.41 6.23 20.69
CA HIS A 39 4.86 5.17 19.84
C HIS A 39 3.90 5.74 18.80
N LEU A 40 3.03 6.69 19.18
CA LEU A 40 2.14 7.34 18.22
C LEU A 40 2.92 7.99 17.08
N ILE A 41 3.97 8.77 17.37
CA ILE A 41 4.77 9.41 16.33
C ILE A 41 5.49 8.36 15.47
N LEU A 42 6.10 7.35 16.09
CA LEU A 42 6.79 6.30 15.36
C LEU A 42 5.84 5.51 14.45
N ASP A 43 4.71 5.05 14.97
CA ASP A 43 3.77 4.23 14.22
C ASP A 43 3.13 5.03 13.09
N LYS A 44 2.75 6.30 13.30
CA LYS A 44 2.25 7.12 12.20
C LYS A 44 3.32 7.39 11.13
N THR A 45 4.57 7.67 11.54
CA THR A 45 5.66 7.88 10.55
C THR A 45 5.98 6.61 9.77
N LEU A 46 6.02 5.44 10.42
CA LEU A 46 6.20 4.15 9.77
C LEU A 46 5.05 3.83 8.83
N GLY A 47 3.81 4.11 9.24
CA GLY A 47 2.61 3.94 8.42
C GLY A 47 2.70 4.75 7.11
N PHE A 48 3.00 6.05 7.20
CA PHE A 48 3.19 6.89 6.01
C PHE A 48 4.36 6.41 5.13
N LEU A 49 5.48 5.98 5.74
CA LEU A 49 6.64 5.48 5.01
C LEU A 49 6.32 4.20 4.23
N LEU A 50 5.59 3.26 4.84
CA LEU A 50 5.17 2.01 4.19
C LEU A 50 4.19 2.26 3.05
N LEU A 51 3.25 3.20 3.21
CA LEU A 51 2.36 3.59 2.12
C LEU A 51 3.11 4.27 0.97
N ALA A 52 4.04 5.19 1.27
CA ALA A 52 4.88 5.83 0.27
C ALA A 52 5.72 4.78 -0.48
N LEU A 53 6.31 3.82 0.24
CA LEU A 53 7.05 2.70 -0.36
C LEU A 53 6.17 1.85 -1.28
N THR A 54 4.92 1.58 -0.86
CA THR A 54 3.94 0.84 -1.68
C THR A 54 3.68 1.55 -3.00
N ILE A 55 3.47 2.87 -2.98
CA ILE A 55 3.26 3.69 -4.19
C ILE A 55 4.50 3.67 -5.10
N VAL A 56 5.69 3.82 -4.52
CA VAL A 56 6.96 3.79 -5.29
C VAL A 56 7.17 2.43 -5.95
N LEU A 57 6.95 1.34 -5.22
CA LEU A 57 7.07 -0.02 -5.75
C LEU A 57 6.03 -0.30 -6.83
N PHE A 58 4.79 0.11 -6.62
CA PHE A 58 3.72 0.00 -7.62
C PHE A 58 4.10 0.73 -8.91
N ASN A 59 4.53 1.99 -8.82
CA ASN A 59 4.94 2.79 -9.98
C ASN A 59 6.15 2.20 -10.71
N LYS A 60 7.07 1.55 -9.98
CA LYS A 60 8.22 0.85 -10.58
C LYS A 60 7.79 -0.43 -11.29
N TRP A 61 6.89 -1.22 -10.69
CA TRP A 61 6.51 -2.53 -11.20
C TRP A 61 5.42 -2.49 -12.27
N ARG A 62 4.51 -1.51 -12.26
CA ARG A 62 3.42 -1.39 -13.25
C ARG A 62 3.91 -1.36 -14.71
N LYS A 63 5.13 -0.88 -14.96
CA LYS A 63 5.71 -0.85 -16.32
C LYS A 63 6.04 -2.24 -16.89
N HIS A 64 6.29 -3.22 -16.04
CA HIS A 64 6.80 -4.54 -16.44
C HIS A 64 5.86 -5.69 -16.06
N ASP A 65 4.94 -5.43 -15.14
CA ASP A 65 4.08 -6.45 -14.53
C ASP A 65 2.71 -6.49 -15.21
N TRP A 66 2.39 -7.62 -15.84
CA TRP A 66 1.15 -7.78 -16.61
C TRP A 66 -0.11 -7.67 -15.73
N LEU A 67 -0.05 -8.12 -14.47
CA LEU A 67 -1.18 -8.11 -13.56
C LEU A 67 -1.45 -6.69 -13.06
N LEU A 68 -0.39 -5.94 -12.74
CA LEU A 68 -0.52 -4.52 -12.40
C LEU A 68 -1.05 -3.69 -13.58
N GLN A 69 -0.63 -3.97 -14.81
CA GLN A 69 -1.20 -3.32 -16.01
C GLN A 69 -2.66 -3.67 -16.23
N PHE A 70 -3.07 -4.89 -15.89
CA PHE A 70 -4.48 -5.28 -15.94
C PHE A 70 -5.32 -4.46 -14.95
N PHE A 71 -4.85 -4.29 -13.71
CA PHE A 71 -5.50 -3.42 -12.73
C PHE A 71 -5.54 -1.96 -13.19
N ASP A 72 -4.47 -1.46 -13.79
CA ASP A 72 -4.39 -0.11 -14.35
C ASP A 72 -5.48 0.12 -15.41
N LYS A 73 -5.63 -0.82 -16.35
CA LYS A 73 -6.68 -0.77 -17.38
C LYS A 73 -8.09 -0.90 -16.81
N LEU A 74 -8.28 -1.67 -15.73
CA LEU A 74 -9.57 -1.74 -15.04
C LEU A 74 -9.91 -0.39 -14.40
N CYS A 75 -8.91 0.29 -13.81
CA CYS A 75 -9.10 1.62 -13.24
C CYS A 75 -9.35 2.68 -14.33
N ASP A 76 -8.62 2.63 -15.44
CA ASP A 76 -8.83 3.50 -16.60
C ASP A 76 -10.23 3.28 -17.19
N GLY A 77 -10.63 2.03 -17.41
CA GLY A 77 -11.96 1.69 -17.92
C GLY A 77 -13.11 1.99 -16.94
N ALA A 78 -12.85 2.09 -15.64
CA ALA A 78 -13.83 2.58 -14.67
C ALA A 78 -13.99 4.11 -14.73
N ASN A 79 -12.97 4.83 -15.19
CA ASN A 79 -13.03 6.29 -15.41
C ASN A 79 -13.66 6.65 -16.77
N GLU A 80 -13.74 5.69 -17.69
CA GLU A 80 -14.55 5.75 -18.91
C GLU A 80 -16.03 5.55 -18.50
N THR A 81 -16.66 6.63 -18.04
CA THR A 81 -18.06 6.73 -17.57
C THR A 81 -19.06 5.89 -18.37
N PRO A 82 -20.11 5.32 -17.73
CA PRO A 82 -21.36 5.14 -18.46
C PRO A 82 -21.93 6.55 -18.72
N THR A 83 -21.57 7.16 -19.84
CA THR A 83 -22.48 8.09 -20.50
C THR A 83 -23.61 7.26 -21.08
N GLN A 84 -24.57 6.89 -20.23
CA GLN A 84 -25.98 6.64 -20.56
C GLN A 84 -26.81 6.48 -19.29
#